data_AF-A0A838RLF4-F1
#
_entry.id   AF-A0A838RLF4-F1
#
_cell.length_a   1.000
_cell.length_b   1.000
_cell.length_c   1.000
_cell.angle_alpha   90.00
_cell.angle_beta   90.00
_cell.angle_gamma   90.00
#
_symmetry.space_group_name_H-M   'P 1'
#
loop_
_entity.id
_entity.type
_entity.pdbx_description
1 polymer ?
#
loop_
_entity_poly.entity_id
_entity_poly.type
_entity_poly.pdbx_seq_one_letter_code
_entity_poly.pdbx_strand_id
1 'polypeptide(L)'
;MANEVEKSLSSERKPSFWSTMPGILSGIAALLTAITGLLAAASAAGLLAAGTPTPAAEALVVNEIAAPAPTFASASPAESTFPSLEGTATPLPPTLLPSAPTIIPLFPDTPVTLLEVEFVTGDATDAGTQDKITFSITKSDWELSDLDGVQLEAGGTQRYQLPVGRSLTVEDIKEVKVCKEKGKEDGWYLKQVRLYVNGQVLKEWQVERALQDKADLCWREEK
;
A
#
# COMPACT_ATOMS: atom_id res chain seq x y z
N MET A 1 18.88 64.54 4.93
CA MET A 1 19.90 64.16 3.93
C MET A 1 20.08 62.65 4.06
N ALA A 2 19.16 61.89 3.45
CA ALA A 2 19.27 61.37 2.09
C ALA A 2 20.24 60.17 2.05
N ASN A 3 19.69 58.96 2.09
CA ASN A 3 20.19 57.75 1.41
C ASN A 3 19.16 56.61 1.56
N GLU A 4 18.02 56.79 0.90
CA GLU A 4 17.27 55.70 0.30
C GLU A 4 17.95 55.45 -1.06
N VAL A 5 18.67 54.33 -1.19
CA VAL A 5 19.12 53.85 -2.49
C VAL A 5 18.62 52.42 -2.66
N GLU A 6 17.77 52.30 -3.65
CA GLU A 6 17.01 51.16 -4.14
C GLU A 6 17.87 49.89 -4.21
N LYS A 7 17.47 48.86 -3.46
CA LYS A 7 17.93 47.49 -3.69
C LYS A 7 16.88 46.79 -4.55
N SER A 8 16.99 47.04 -5.86
CA SER A 8 16.18 46.47 -6.92
C SER A 8 16.15 44.94 -6.84
N LEU A 9 14.95 44.41 -6.65
CA LEU A 9 14.62 42.99 -6.64
C LEU A 9 14.68 42.40 -8.06
N SER A 10 15.87 42.05 -8.53
CA SER A 10 16.03 41.22 -9.72
C SER A 10 15.81 39.74 -9.36
N SER A 11 14.55 39.32 -9.31
CA SER A 11 14.18 37.90 -9.31
C SER A 11 14.51 37.30 -10.67
N GLU A 12 15.66 36.62 -10.74
CA GLU A 12 16.08 35.77 -11.86
C GLU A 12 15.04 34.65 -12.05
N ARG A 13 14.16 34.79 -13.06
CA ARG A 13 13.15 33.77 -13.39
C ARG A 13 13.85 32.54 -13.95
N LYS A 14 14.10 31.55 -13.10
CA LYS A 14 14.52 30.20 -13.52
C LYS A 14 13.49 29.67 -14.52
N PRO A 15 13.91 29.14 -15.69
CA PRO A 15 12.98 28.57 -16.66
C PRO A 15 12.18 27.47 -15.97
N SER A 16 10.85 27.60 -16.02
CA SER A 16 9.94 26.63 -15.43
C SER A 16 10.17 25.25 -16.03
N PHE A 17 10.29 24.25 -15.18
CA PHE A 17 10.40 22.84 -15.53
C PHE A 17 9.35 22.37 -16.55
N TRP A 18 8.17 23.00 -16.53
CA TRP A 18 7.09 22.76 -17.49
C TRP A 18 7.43 23.14 -18.93
N SER A 19 8.42 24.00 -19.17
CA SER A 19 8.82 24.44 -20.51
C SER A 19 9.65 23.39 -21.27
N THR A 20 10.22 22.38 -20.59
CA THR A 20 10.97 21.28 -21.22
C THR A 20 10.17 19.98 -21.34
N MET A 21 8.98 19.91 -20.76
CA MET A 21 8.16 18.70 -20.71
C MET A 21 7.63 18.24 -22.09
N PRO A 22 7.18 19.12 -23.01
CA PRO A 22 6.66 18.66 -24.31
C PRO A 22 7.72 17.94 -25.16
N GLY A 23 8.96 18.41 -25.13
CA GLY A 23 10.05 17.81 -25.93
C GLY A 23 10.46 16.42 -25.46
N ILE A 24 10.50 16.19 -24.15
CA ILE A 24 10.87 14.88 -23.58
C ILE A 24 9.82 13.82 -23.92
N LEU A 25 8.53 14.17 -23.84
CA LEU A 25 7.44 13.24 -24.16
C LEU A 25 7.44 12.85 -25.65
N SER A 26 7.67 13.81 -26.56
CA SER A 26 7.81 13.51 -27.99
C SER A 26 9.02 12.63 -28.28
N GLY A 27 10.14 12.84 -27.59
CA GLY A 27 11.33 11.99 -27.70
C GLY A 27 11.07 10.53 -27.31
N ILE A 28 10.35 10.31 -26.19
CA ILE A 28 10.00 8.96 -25.72
C ILE A 28 9.06 8.26 -26.72
N ALA A 29 8.06 8.97 -27.26
CA ALA A 29 7.14 8.39 -28.24
C ALA A 29 7.85 7.94 -29.53
N ALA A 30 8.79 8.75 -30.04
CA ALA A 30 9.59 8.40 -31.20
C ALA A 30 10.48 7.18 -30.94
N LEU A 31 11.08 7.08 -29.75
CA LEU A 31 11.90 5.95 -29.35
C LEU A 31 11.10 4.64 -29.29
N LEU A 32 9.91 4.66 -28.66
CA LEU A 32 9.04 3.48 -28.58
C LEU A 32 8.59 3.00 -29.96
N THR A 33 8.29 3.95 -30.86
CA THR A 33 7.91 3.64 -32.24
C THR A 33 9.08 3.00 -33.00
N ALA A 34 10.30 3.50 -32.82
CA ALA A 34 11.50 2.92 -33.42
C ALA A 34 11.77 1.49 -32.90
N ILE A 35 11.64 1.25 -31.60
CA ILE A 35 11.79 -0.10 -31.01
C ILE A 35 10.76 -1.06 -31.57
N THR A 36 9.50 -0.62 -31.69
CA THR A 36 8.41 -1.44 -32.25
C THR A 36 8.67 -1.79 -33.71
N GLY A 37 9.09 -0.82 -34.52
CA GLY A 37 9.48 -1.05 -35.92
C GLY A 37 10.66 -2.01 -36.06
N LEU A 38 11.67 -1.87 -35.19
CA LEU A 38 12.83 -2.75 -35.17
C LEU A 38 12.46 -4.19 -34.79
N LEU A 39 11.60 -4.40 -33.79
CA LEU A 39 11.11 -5.72 -33.41
C LEU A 39 10.29 -6.38 -34.52
N ALA A 40 9.42 -5.61 -35.19
CA ALA A 40 8.65 -6.10 -36.33
C ALA A 40 9.57 -6.54 -37.49
N ALA A 41 10.59 -5.74 -37.81
CA ALA A 41 11.58 -6.08 -38.83
C ALA A 41 12.42 -7.32 -38.45
N ALA A 42 12.84 -7.43 -37.18
CA ALA A 42 13.60 -8.58 -36.69
C ALA A 42 12.77 -9.87 -36.69
N SER A 43 11.46 -9.78 -36.38
CA SER A 43 10.53 -10.91 -36.51
C SER A 43 10.34 -11.35 -37.96
N ALA A 44 10.16 -10.40 -38.89
CA ALA A 44 9.99 -10.70 -40.32
C ALA A 44 11.26 -11.30 -40.95
N ALA A 45 12.44 -10.90 -40.44
CA ALA A 45 13.73 -11.45 -40.85
C ALA A 45 14.04 -12.84 -40.24
N GLY A 46 13.16 -13.39 -39.41
CA GLY A 46 13.36 -14.68 -38.74
C GLY A 46 14.43 -14.68 -37.65
N LEU A 47 14.93 -13.50 -37.24
CA LEU A 47 15.99 -13.35 -36.24
C LEU A 47 15.52 -13.68 -34.81
N LEU A 48 14.21 -13.58 -34.56
CA LEU A 48 13.60 -13.82 -33.25
C LEU A 48 12.75 -15.11 -33.20
N ALA A 49 12.82 -15.96 -34.24
CA ALA A 49 12.12 -17.23 -34.27
C ALA A 49 12.80 -18.29 -33.38
N ALA A 50 12.75 -18.08 -32.06
CA ALA A 50 12.93 -19.16 -31.10
C ALA A 50 11.64 -19.99 -31.11
N GLY A 51 11.70 -21.17 -31.73
CA GLY A 51 10.57 -22.03 -32.04
C GLY A 51 9.65 -22.33 -30.85
N THR A 52 8.52 -21.64 -30.79
CA THR A 52 7.34 -22.12 -30.09
C THR A 52 6.38 -22.68 -31.14
N PRO A 53 6.05 -23.98 -31.09
CA PRO A 53 5.05 -24.55 -31.99
C PRO A 53 3.70 -23.89 -31.71
N THR A 54 3.07 -23.40 -32.77
CA THR A 54 1.69 -22.93 -32.80
C THR A 54 0.76 -24.01 -32.24
N PRO A 55 0.08 -23.82 -31.10
CA PRO A 55 -1.01 -24.70 -30.73
C PRO A 55 -2.16 -24.46 -31.72
N ALA A 56 -2.63 -25.54 -32.33
CA ALA A 56 -3.80 -25.55 -33.18
C ALA A 56 -5.00 -25.03 -32.37
N ALA A 57 -5.71 -24.04 -32.93
CA ALA A 57 -6.93 -23.51 -32.37
C ALA A 57 -8.04 -24.59 -32.43
N GLU A 58 -8.28 -25.28 -31.31
CA GLU A 58 -9.51 -26.03 -31.10
C GLU A 58 -10.62 -25.06 -30.69
N ALA A 59 -11.71 -25.10 -31.45
CA ALA A 59 -12.92 -24.32 -31.19
C ALA A 59 -13.61 -24.82 -29.91
N LEU A 60 -13.71 -23.95 -28.90
CA LEU A 60 -14.51 -24.19 -27.70
C LEU A 60 -16.00 -24.08 -28.03
N VAL A 61 -16.67 -25.22 -28.00
CA VAL A 61 -18.13 -25.35 -27.95
C VAL A 61 -18.61 -24.81 -26.61
N VAL A 62 -19.36 -23.71 -26.64
CA VAL A 62 -20.08 -23.15 -25.49
C VAL A 62 -21.27 -24.06 -25.19
N ASN A 63 -21.21 -24.80 -24.08
CA ASN A 63 -22.36 -25.50 -23.52
C ASN A 63 -22.79 -24.76 -22.24
N GLU A 64 -23.83 -23.95 -22.39
CA GLU A 64 -24.44 -23.15 -21.33
C GLU A 64 -25.28 -24.07 -20.43
N ILE A 65 -24.70 -24.49 -19.29
CA ILE A 65 -25.42 -25.21 -18.25
C ILE A 65 -25.87 -24.19 -17.20
N ALA A 66 -27.17 -23.93 -17.18
CA ALA A 66 -27.85 -23.12 -16.17
C ALA A 66 -27.58 -23.66 -14.76
N ALA A 67 -27.03 -22.81 -13.89
CA ALA A 67 -26.83 -23.12 -12.48
C ALA A 67 -28.13 -22.86 -11.69
N PRO A 68 -28.59 -23.79 -10.82
CA PRO A 68 -29.73 -23.56 -9.94
C PRO A 68 -29.38 -22.61 -8.79
N ALA A 69 -30.33 -21.74 -8.45
CA ALA A 69 -30.23 -20.77 -7.37
C ALA A 69 -29.99 -21.43 -5.99
N PRO A 70 -29.12 -20.86 -5.13
CA PRO A 70 -28.97 -21.34 -3.76
C PRO A 70 -30.21 -20.96 -2.92
N THR A 71 -30.92 -21.97 -2.44
CA THR A 71 -31.98 -21.80 -1.42
C THR A 71 -31.30 -21.75 -0.05
N PHE A 72 -31.23 -20.57 0.56
CA PHE A 72 -30.75 -20.43 1.93
C PHE A 72 -31.84 -20.91 2.91
N ALA A 73 -31.60 -22.05 3.54
CA ALA A 73 -32.41 -22.55 4.63
C ALA A 73 -32.17 -21.70 5.89
N SER A 74 -33.23 -21.06 6.38
CA SER A 74 -33.28 -20.38 7.67
C SER A 74 -33.20 -21.43 8.79
N ALA A 75 -32.03 -21.53 9.43
CA ALA A 75 -31.83 -22.39 10.59
C ALA A 75 -32.22 -21.63 11.87
N SER A 76 -33.33 -22.06 12.47
CA SER A 76 -33.84 -21.66 13.78
C SER A 76 -32.79 -21.86 14.89
N PRO A 77 -32.61 -20.92 15.83
CA PRO A 77 -31.70 -21.09 16.95
C PRO A 77 -32.29 -22.10 17.94
N ALA A 78 -31.61 -23.24 18.13
CA ALA A 78 -31.91 -24.15 19.22
C ALA A 78 -31.36 -23.58 20.54
N GLU A 79 -32.22 -23.47 21.54
CA GLU A 79 -31.89 -23.19 22.93
C GLU A 79 -30.79 -24.13 23.44
N SER A 80 -29.60 -23.57 23.68
CA SER A 80 -28.52 -24.26 24.39
C SER A 80 -28.82 -24.24 25.89
N THR A 81 -29.43 -25.33 26.37
CA THR A 81 -29.53 -25.62 27.81
C THR A 81 -28.13 -25.97 28.33
N PHE A 82 -27.53 -25.08 29.13
CA PHE A 82 -26.25 -25.32 29.78
C PHE A 82 -26.44 -26.20 31.02
N PRO A 83 -25.75 -27.35 31.16
CA PRO A 83 -25.73 -28.08 32.41
C PRO A 83 -24.91 -27.31 33.46
N SER A 84 -25.51 -27.10 34.63
CA SER A 84 -24.85 -26.56 35.82
C SER A 84 -23.83 -27.57 36.34
N LEU A 85 -22.56 -27.34 36.08
CA LEU A 85 -21.46 -28.16 36.58
C LEU A 85 -20.96 -27.58 37.91
N GLU A 86 -21.47 -28.12 39.02
CA GLU A 86 -20.86 -27.98 40.35
C GLU A 86 -19.58 -28.84 40.40
N GLY A 87 -18.51 -28.32 39.80
CA GLY A 87 -17.20 -28.97 39.76
C GLY A 87 -16.26 -28.41 40.82
N THR A 88 -15.82 -29.28 41.72
CA THR A 88 -14.75 -29.06 42.71
C THR A 88 -13.54 -28.37 42.09
N ALA A 89 -13.23 -27.14 42.55
CA ALA A 89 -12.14 -26.33 42.03
C ALA A 89 -10.77 -26.97 42.33
N THR A 90 -10.22 -27.67 41.34
CA THR A 90 -8.81 -28.03 41.32
C THR A 90 -7.98 -26.74 41.24
N PRO A 91 -6.99 -26.51 42.13
CA PRO A 91 -6.14 -25.34 42.06
C PRO A 91 -5.42 -25.31 40.71
N LEU A 92 -5.68 -24.27 39.92
CA LEU A 92 -5.05 -24.09 38.62
C LEU A 92 -3.53 -23.97 38.83
N PRO A 93 -2.71 -24.61 37.96
CA PRO A 93 -1.27 -24.38 37.98
C PRO A 93 -1.00 -22.88 37.79
N PRO A 94 0.06 -22.32 38.40
CA PRO A 94 0.39 -20.92 38.25
C PRO A 94 0.51 -20.61 36.76
N THR A 95 -0.43 -19.81 36.25
CA THR A 95 -0.42 -19.35 34.87
C THR A 95 0.86 -18.54 34.70
N LEU A 96 1.80 -19.07 33.92
CA LEU A 96 2.98 -18.32 33.51
C LEU A 96 2.48 -17.11 32.74
N LEU A 97 2.51 -15.94 33.38
CA LEU A 97 2.19 -14.69 32.72
C LEU A 97 3.10 -14.58 31.49
N PRO A 98 2.56 -14.28 30.30
CA PRO A 98 3.40 -14.09 29.12
C PRO A 98 4.43 -13.02 29.45
N SER A 99 5.71 -13.33 29.21
CA SER A 99 6.79 -12.37 29.38
C SER A 99 6.44 -11.09 28.61
N ALA A 100 6.49 -9.94 29.29
CA ALA A 100 6.27 -8.66 28.62
C ALA A 100 7.24 -8.54 27.44
N PRO A 101 6.80 -8.01 26.29
CA PRO A 101 7.70 -7.83 25.14
C PRO A 101 8.84 -6.89 25.54
N THR A 102 10.08 -7.38 25.39
CA THR A 102 11.27 -6.53 25.60
C THR A 102 11.32 -5.48 24.51
N ILE A 103 11.11 -4.21 24.87
CA ILE A 103 11.28 -3.08 23.96
C ILE A 103 12.78 -2.81 23.84
N ILE A 104 13.38 -3.10 22.69
CA ILE A 104 14.78 -2.75 22.41
C ILE A 104 14.76 -1.33 21.81
N PRO A 105 15.59 -0.39 22.29
CA PRO A 105 15.67 0.92 21.67
C PRO A 105 16.25 0.79 20.25
N LEU A 106 15.57 1.35 19.24
CA LEU A 106 16.16 1.56 17.92
C LEU A 106 17.04 2.82 17.96
N PHE A 107 18.32 2.67 17.66
CA PHE A 107 19.23 3.80 17.53
C PHE A 107 19.09 4.45 16.14
N PRO A 108 19.29 5.77 16.00
CA PRO A 108 19.12 6.48 14.73
C PRO A 108 19.97 5.90 13.57
N ASP A 109 21.17 5.44 13.85
CA ASP A 109 22.11 4.85 12.88
C ASP A 109 21.85 3.37 12.58
N THR A 110 20.81 2.78 13.19
CA THR A 110 20.46 1.37 12.96
C THR A 110 20.03 1.17 11.50
N PRO A 111 20.64 0.23 10.75
CA PRO A 111 20.19 -0.07 9.40
C PRO A 111 18.81 -0.73 9.42
N VAL A 112 17.95 -0.31 8.51
CA VAL A 112 16.62 -0.88 8.28
C VAL A 112 16.80 -2.09 7.36
N THR A 113 16.68 -3.29 7.94
CA THR A 113 16.76 -4.58 7.22
C THR A 113 15.37 -5.13 6.89
N LEU A 114 14.37 -4.74 7.68
CA LEU A 114 12.97 -5.09 7.50
C LEU A 114 12.13 -3.86 7.79
N LEU A 115 11.24 -3.52 6.85
CA LEU A 115 10.27 -2.44 7.00
C LEU A 115 8.89 -3.04 6.78
N GLU A 116 8.00 -2.86 7.75
CA GLU A 116 6.61 -3.30 7.62
C GLU A 116 5.69 -2.16 8.03
N VAL A 117 4.56 -2.04 7.36
CA VAL A 117 3.50 -1.10 7.73
C VAL A 117 2.22 -1.88 7.99
N GLU A 118 1.52 -1.53 9.06
CA GLU A 118 0.23 -2.11 9.42
C GLU A 118 -0.83 -1.01 9.42
N PHE A 119 -1.92 -1.28 8.71
CA PHE A 119 -3.10 -0.44 8.67
C PHE A 119 -4.23 -1.13 9.42
N VAL A 120 -4.91 -0.37 10.27
CA VAL A 120 -6.14 -0.80 10.94
C VAL A 120 -7.27 0.05 10.39
N THR A 121 -8.20 -0.60 9.70
CA THR A 121 -9.41 0.03 9.17
C THR A 121 -10.48 0.10 10.26
N GLY A 122 -11.31 1.14 10.25
CA GLY A 122 -12.47 1.22 11.15
C GLY A 122 -13.48 0.11 10.90
N ASP A 123 -14.37 -0.12 11.84
CA ASP A 123 -15.35 -1.20 11.87
C ASP A 123 -16.73 -0.81 11.28
N ALA A 124 -16.90 0.43 10.82
CA ALA A 124 -18.11 0.82 10.09
C ALA A 124 -18.25 0.02 8.79
N THR A 125 -19.49 -0.28 8.38
CA THR A 125 -19.77 -1.17 7.24
C THR A 125 -19.17 -0.70 5.91
N ASP A 126 -18.94 0.59 5.76
CA ASP A 126 -18.34 1.28 4.61
C ASP A 126 -16.94 1.84 4.92
N ALA A 127 -16.30 1.36 5.99
CA ALA A 127 -14.98 1.84 6.38
C ALA A 127 -13.85 1.37 5.46
N GLY A 128 -14.06 0.29 4.70
CA GLY A 128 -13.06 -0.31 3.82
C GLY A 128 -12.80 0.48 2.54
N THR A 129 -11.83 0.03 1.75
CA THR A 129 -11.58 0.59 0.42
C THR A 129 -10.90 -0.40 -0.52
N GLN A 130 -11.30 -0.31 -1.80
CA GLN A 130 -10.63 -0.99 -2.92
C GLN A 130 -9.72 -0.05 -3.73
N ASP A 131 -9.56 1.19 -3.29
CA ASP A 131 -8.78 2.19 -4.01
C ASP A 131 -7.27 1.91 -3.92
N LYS A 132 -6.52 2.46 -4.87
CA LYS A 132 -5.06 2.42 -4.83
C LYS A 132 -4.56 3.25 -3.65
N ILE A 133 -3.80 2.60 -2.76
CA ILE A 133 -3.13 3.24 -1.63
C ILE A 133 -1.63 3.24 -1.89
N THR A 134 -1.03 4.42 -1.80
CA THR A 134 0.41 4.61 -1.86
C THR A 134 0.92 4.96 -0.48
N PHE A 135 1.93 4.24 -0.02
CA PHE A 135 2.65 4.54 1.20
C PHE A 135 4.03 5.08 0.85
N SER A 136 4.44 6.17 1.50
CA SER A 136 5.73 6.79 1.23
C SER A 136 6.51 7.03 2.51
N ILE A 137 7.80 6.76 2.46
CA ILE A 137 8.75 7.16 3.49
C ILE A 137 9.88 7.92 2.82
N THR A 138 10.05 9.18 3.22
CA THR A 138 11.11 10.07 2.77
C THR A 138 11.13 10.29 1.24
N LYS A 139 11.76 9.41 0.46
CA LYS A 139 11.87 9.48 -1.01
C LYS A 139 11.48 8.18 -1.71
N SER A 140 11.02 7.20 -0.94
CA SER A 140 10.59 5.90 -1.42
C SER A 140 9.08 5.84 -1.33
N ASP A 141 8.46 5.41 -2.42
CA ASP A 141 7.02 5.23 -2.54
C ASP A 141 6.75 3.77 -2.87
N TRP A 142 5.74 3.19 -2.23
CA TRP A 142 5.28 1.83 -2.45
C TRP A 142 3.78 1.85 -2.72
N GLU A 143 3.39 1.23 -3.81
CA GLU A 143 2.00 0.97 -4.12
C GLU A 143 1.56 -0.31 -3.40
N LEU A 144 0.61 -0.20 -2.47
CA LEU A 144 0.21 -1.34 -1.64
C LEU A 144 -0.73 -2.31 -2.37
N SER A 145 -1.45 -1.82 -3.40
CA SER A 145 -2.32 -2.66 -4.24
C SER A 145 -1.55 -3.75 -4.99
N ASP A 146 -0.30 -3.49 -5.35
CA ASP A 146 0.54 -4.43 -6.11
C ASP A 146 1.20 -5.50 -5.25
N LEU A 147 1.28 -5.30 -3.92
CA LEU A 147 2.04 -6.17 -3.03
C LEU A 147 1.30 -7.46 -2.72
N ASP A 148 -0.02 -7.42 -2.53
CA ASP A 148 -0.79 -8.61 -2.14
C ASP A 148 -2.16 -8.73 -2.82
N GLY A 149 -2.60 -7.73 -3.60
CA GLY A 149 -3.95 -7.70 -4.18
C GLY A 149 -5.09 -7.71 -3.14
N VAL A 150 -4.76 -7.53 -1.85
CA VAL A 150 -5.70 -7.57 -0.73
C VAL A 150 -6.35 -6.19 -0.55
N GLN A 151 -7.68 -6.19 -0.46
CA GLN A 151 -8.50 -5.02 -0.18
C GLN A 151 -8.46 -4.70 1.32
N LEU A 152 -8.55 -3.41 1.66
CA LEU A 152 -8.56 -2.97 3.05
C LEU A 152 -10.00 -3.04 3.56
N GLU A 153 -10.38 -4.18 4.13
CA GLU A 153 -11.73 -4.46 4.61
C GLU A 153 -12.08 -3.68 5.89
N ALA A 154 -13.38 -3.44 6.09
CA ALA A 154 -13.92 -2.89 7.34
C ALA A 154 -13.58 -3.78 8.55
N GLY A 155 -13.06 -3.18 9.61
CA GLY A 155 -12.56 -3.85 10.83
C GLY A 155 -11.27 -4.63 10.63
N GLY A 156 -10.73 -4.65 9.39
CA GLY A 156 -9.54 -5.38 9.03
C GLY A 156 -8.27 -4.76 9.60
N THR A 157 -7.28 -5.62 9.83
CA THR A 157 -5.89 -5.22 10.06
C THR A 157 -5.04 -5.85 8.97
N GLN A 158 -4.34 -5.03 8.20
CA GLN A 158 -3.50 -5.49 7.11
C GLN A 158 -2.07 -5.04 7.33
N ARG A 159 -1.13 -5.98 7.24
CA ARG A 159 0.30 -5.71 7.35
C ARG A 159 0.98 -5.99 6.02
N TYR A 160 1.83 -5.06 5.59
CA TYR A 160 2.60 -5.13 4.35
C TYR A 160 4.08 -5.10 4.66
N GLN A 161 4.83 -6.02 4.06
CA GLN A 161 6.29 -6.01 4.08
C GLN A 161 6.81 -5.20 2.90
N LEU A 162 7.52 -4.11 3.17
CA LEU A 162 7.99 -3.18 2.15
C LEU A 162 9.43 -3.52 1.76
N PRO A 163 9.74 -3.67 0.46
CA PRO A 163 11.10 -3.91 0.03
C PRO A 163 11.97 -2.71 0.39
N VAL A 164 12.92 -2.93 1.29
CA VAL A 164 13.95 -1.96 1.67
C VAL A 164 15.09 -2.04 0.66
N GLY A 165 15.23 -0.98 -0.14
CA GLY A 165 16.25 -0.90 -1.17
C GLY A 165 17.63 -0.56 -0.59
N ARG A 166 18.12 0.66 -0.92
CA ARG A 166 19.41 1.19 -0.47
C ARG A 166 19.54 1.14 1.06
N SER A 167 20.75 1.35 1.57
CA SER A 167 21.05 1.49 3.01
C SER A 167 20.23 2.60 3.66
N LEU A 168 19.00 2.28 4.06
CA LEU A 168 18.08 3.12 4.81
C LEU A 168 18.40 2.92 6.30
N THR A 169 18.55 4.02 7.04
CA THR A 169 18.70 3.98 8.49
C THR A 169 17.43 4.49 9.18
N VAL A 170 17.29 4.25 10.47
CA VAL A 170 16.14 4.76 11.25
C VAL A 170 16.09 6.30 11.18
N GLU A 171 17.23 6.98 11.22
CA GLU A 171 17.31 8.44 11.13
C GLU A 171 16.81 8.98 9.78
N ASP A 172 16.83 8.17 8.73
CA ASP A 172 16.34 8.57 7.41
C ASP A 172 14.81 8.60 7.35
N ILE A 173 14.11 7.97 8.30
CA ILE A 173 12.64 7.91 8.39
C ILE A 173 12.12 9.20 9.05
N LYS A 174 12.17 10.30 8.30
CA LYS A 174 11.78 11.65 8.79
C LYS A 174 10.36 12.04 8.43
N GLU A 175 9.81 11.44 7.38
CA GLU A 175 8.49 11.76 6.83
C GLU A 175 7.81 10.46 6.39
N VAL A 176 6.56 10.29 6.81
CA VAL A 176 5.69 9.16 6.46
C VAL A 176 4.42 9.71 5.86
N LYS A 177 4.02 9.20 4.69
CA LYS A 177 2.79 9.60 4.00
C LYS A 177 1.96 8.40 3.61
N VAL A 178 0.65 8.59 3.66
CA VAL A 178 -0.35 7.67 3.14
C VAL A 178 -1.23 8.47 2.20
N CYS A 179 -1.26 8.07 0.93
CA CYS A 179 -2.03 8.72 -0.12
C CYS A 179 -3.06 7.73 -0.65
N LYS A 180 -4.33 8.15 -0.69
CA LYS A 180 -5.41 7.40 -1.37
C LYS A 180 -5.66 8.04 -2.72
N GLU A 181 -5.50 7.27 -3.80
CA GLU A 181 -5.92 7.74 -5.12
C GLU A 181 -7.44 7.80 -5.21
N LYS A 182 -7.94 8.56 -6.19
CA LYS A 182 -9.38 8.60 -6.47
C LYS A 182 -9.77 7.32 -7.20
N GLY A 183 -10.48 6.43 -6.53
CA GLY A 183 -11.15 5.29 -7.18
C GLY A 183 -12.67 5.49 -7.27
N LYS A 184 -13.40 4.37 -7.26
CA LYS A 184 -14.86 4.34 -7.46
C LYS A 184 -15.63 4.37 -6.14
N GLU A 185 -14.98 4.06 -5.02
CA GLU A 185 -15.63 3.93 -3.72
C GLU A 185 -15.47 5.18 -2.85
N ASP A 186 -16.52 5.44 -2.07
CA ASP A 186 -16.68 6.63 -1.24
C ASP A 186 -15.90 6.51 0.06
N GLY A 187 -14.59 6.74 -0.03
CA GLY A 187 -13.71 6.96 1.12
C GLY A 187 -13.05 5.71 1.71
N TRP A 188 -12.26 5.92 2.77
CA TRP A 188 -11.61 4.88 3.55
C TRP A 188 -11.48 5.38 4.99
N TYR A 189 -12.10 4.72 5.96
CA TYR A 189 -11.97 5.10 7.36
C TYR A 189 -10.74 4.42 7.97
N LEU A 190 -9.63 5.17 8.01
CA LEU A 190 -8.38 4.72 8.60
C LEU A 190 -8.40 5.03 10.10
N LYS A 191 -8.35 3.96 10.92
CA LYS A 191 -8.30 4.08 12.37
C LYS A 191 -6.88 4.32 12.84
N GLN A 192 -5.93 3.52 12.36
CA GLN A 192 -4.57 3.52 12.88
C GLN A 192 -3.54 3.04 11.85
N VAL A 193 -2.33 3.59 11.94
CA VAL A 193 -1.14 3.16 11.20
C VAL A 193 -0.03 2.82 12.18
N ARG A 194 0.63 1.68 11.99
CA ARG A 194 1.87 1.33 12.70
C ARG A 194 2.98 1.07 11.72
N LEU A 195 4.15 1.63 12.01
CA LEU A 195 5.38 1.39 11.27
C LEU A 195 6.29 0.52 12.10
N TYR A 196 6.69 -0.62 11.53
CA TYR A 196 7.64 -1.55 12.12
C TYR A 196 8.98 -1.47 11.40
N VAL A 197 10.05 -1.39 12.16
CA VAL A 197 11.43 -1.48 11.67
C VAL A 197 12.13 -2.62 12.39
N ASN A 198 12.69 -3.54 11.63
CA ASN A 198 13.40 -4.71 12.16
C ASN A 198 12.54 -5.51 13.17
N GLY A 199 11.23 -5.63 12.90
CA GLY A 199 10.28 -6.35 13.73
C GLY A 199 9.79 -5.62 14.98
N GLN A 200 10.13 -4.33 15.14
CA GLN A 200 9.73 -3.53 16.30
C GLN A 200 8.93 -2.31 15.88
N VAL A 201 7.93 -1.92 16.69
CA VAL A 201 7.13 -0.72 16.44
C VAL A 201 8.04 0.50 16.58
N LEU A 202 8.35 1.16 15.47
CA LEU A 202 9.05 2.43 15.47
C LEU A 202 8.08 3.56 15.83
N LYS A 203 6.90 3.55 15.22
CA LYS A 203 5.91 4.61 15.41
C LYS A 203 4.48 4.12 15.20
N GLU A 204 3.57 4.74 15.93
CA GLU A 204 2.14 4.47 15.90
C GLU A 204 1.38 5.79 15.78
N TRP A 205 0.46 5.86 14.83
CA TRP A 205 -0.41 7.03 14.63
C TRP A 205 -1.86 6.61 14.74
N GLN A 206 -2.59 7.27 15.65
CA GLN A 206 -4.05 7.20 15.73
C GLN A 206 -4.62 8.26 14.77
N VAL A 207 -5.42 7.81 13.82
CA VAL A 207 -5.90 8.63 12.70
C VAL A 207 -7.39 8.93 12.85
N GLU A 208 -8.19 7.88 13.12
CA GLU A 208 -9.63 7.92 13.42
C GLU A 208 -10.46 8.84 12.50
N ARG A 209 -10.17 8.82 11.19
CA ARG A 209 -10.88 9.67 10.22
C ARG A 209 -11.05 9.02 8.85
N ALA A 210 -12.11 9.42 8.15
CA ALA A 210 -12.33 9.05 6.76
C ALA A 210 -11.39 9.83 5.81
N LEU A 211 -10.77 9.13 4.88
CA LEU A 211 -9.98 9.66 3.78
C LEU A 211 -10.82 9.61 2.52
N GLN A 212 -11.22 10.78 2.02
CA GLN A 212 -12.01 10.93 0.80
C GLN A 212 -11.10 11.38 -0.36
N ASP A 213 -11.45 11.03 -1.60
CA ASP A 213 -10.93 11.58 -2.86
C ASP A 213 -9.59 12.36 -2.80
N LYS A 214 -8.47 11.69 -3.13
CA LYS A 214 -7.13 12.30 -3.13
C LYS A 214 -6.72 12.91 -1.79
N ALA A 215 -7.19 12.33 -0.69
CA ALA A 215 -6.72 12.71 0.63
C ALA A 215 -5.29 12.18 0.86
N ASP A 216 -4.45 13.09 1.30
CA ASP A 216 -3.10 12.79 1.76
C ASP A 216 -3.05 12.91 3.29
N LEU A 217 -2.49 11.89 3.94
CA LEU A 217 -2.05 11.93 5.32
C LEU A 217 -0.53 12.08 5.31
N CYS A 218 -0.03 13.11 5.97
CA CYS A 218 1.40 13.37 6.06
C CYS A 218 1.78 13.57 7.53
N TRP A 219 2.67 12.73 8.03
CA TRP A 219 3.30 12.88 9.32
C TRP A 219 4.78 13.18 9.12
N ARG A 220 5.23 14.29 9.68
CA ARG A 220 6.62 14.73 9.66
C ARG A 220 7.09 14.89 11.09
N GLU A 221 8.33 14.49 11.37
CA GLU A 221 8.96 14.86 12.63
C GLU A 221 9.39 16.32 12.57
N GLU A 222 8.86 17.13 13.50
CA GLU A 222 9.41 18.46 13.76
C GLU A 222 10.76 18.27 14.47
N LYS A 223 11.81 18.83 13.86
CA LYS A 223 13.18 18.82 14.41
C LYS A 223 13.36 19.90 15.46
#